data_AF-A0A833N3T6-F1
#
_entry.id   AF-A0A833N3T6-F1
#
_cell.length_a   1.000
_cell.length_b   1.000
_cell.length_c   1.000
_cell.angle_alpha   90.00
_cell.angle_beta   90.00
_cell.angle_gamma   90.00
#
_symmetry.space_group_name_H-M   'P 1'
#
loop_
_entity.id
_entity.type
_entity.pdbx_description
1 polymer ?
#
loop_
_entity_poly.entity_id
_entity_poly.type
_entity_poly.pdbx_seq_one_letter_code
_entity_poly.pdbx_strand_id
1 'polypeptide(L)'
;MDDPSGTTTNKNQDSFHFKDQSISLERTVYYIPNTVPTNQYVFSALKNVCKSFEDILILLEEGKIDKIIFHPLTSPQDRKYIVHWAKVFNPNIIEQLNTHFPSKAHNPHQVA
;
A
#
# COMPACT_ATOMS: atom_id res chain seq x y z
N MET A 1 45.71 13.67 34.95
CA MET A 1 46.02 13.14 33.62
C MET A 1 44.69 12.74 32.98
N ASP A 2 44.34 13.52 31.96
CA ASP A 2 43.64 13.18 30.71
C ASP A 2 42.19 12.62 30.70
N ASP A 3 41.29 13.48 30.18
CA ASP A 3 39.94 13.28 29.60
C ASP A 3 40.01 12.44 28.27
N PRO A 4 38.91 11.95 27.61
CA PRO A 4 37.69 12.72 27.31
C PRO A 4 36.31 12.00 27.29
N SER A 5 35.27 12.79 27.59
CA SER A 5 33.98 12.94 26.89
C SER A 5 33.40 11.77 26.06
N GLY A 6 32.17 11.36 26.42
CA GLY A 6 31.35 10.43 25.65
C GLY A 6 29.85 10.61 25.92
N THR A 7 29.30 11.78 25.54
CA THR A 7 27.86 12.00 25.45
C THR A 7 27.25 11.04 24.44
N THR A 8 26.38 10.13 24.88
CA THR A 8 25.46 9.41 23.97
C THR A 8 24.03 9.75 24.33
N THR A 9 23.53 10.74 23.60
CA THR A 9 22.12 11.06 23.38
C THR A 9 21.35 9.78 23.07
N ASN A 10 20.56 9.29 24.03
CA ASN A 10 19.64 8.21 23.73
C ASN A 10 18.46 8.82 22.99
N LYS A 11 18.46 8.57 21.68
CA LYS A 11 17.53 9.07 20.68
C LYS A 11 16.09 8.86 21.16
N ASN A 12 15.29 9.92 21.03
CA ASN A 12 13.83 9.85 20.99
C ASN A 12 13.41 8.59 20.23
N GLN A 13 12.91 7.60 20.96
CA GLN A 13 11.95 6.67 20.40
C GLN A 13 10.63 7.43 20.37
N ASP A 14 10.46 8.27 19.36
CA ASP A 14 9.14 8.67 18.91
C ASP A 14 8.47 7.41 18.38
N SER A 15 7.85 6.66 19.31
CA SER A 15 6.86 5.66 18.96
C SER A 15 5.71 6.42 18.30
N PHE A 16 5.79 6.56 16.98
CA PHE A 16 4.64 6.92 16.17
C PHE A 16 3.59 5.83 16.38
N HIS A 17 2.74 6.03 17.38
CA HIS A 17 1.42 5.43 17.43
C HIS A 17 0.70 5.94 16.18
N PHE A 18 0.82 5.20 15.09
CA PHE A 18 -0.20 5.20 14.06
C PHE A 18 -1.46 4.80 14.80
N LYS A 19 -2.32 5.79 15.07
CA LYS A 19 -3.70 5.58 15.45
C LYS A 19 -4.22 4.45 14.57
N ASP A 20 -4.69 3.37 15.19
CA ASP A 20 -5.54 2.38 14.57
C ASP A 20 -6.83 3.09 14.12
N GLN A 21 -6.75 3.87 13.05
CA GLN A 21 -7.91 4.19 12.24
C GLN A 21 -8.30 2.87 11.62
N SER A 22 -9.42 2.31 12.08
CA SER A 22 -10.06 1.16 11.45
C SER A 22 -10.18 1.42 9.95
N ILE A 23 -9.24 0.84 9.18
CA ILE A 23 -9.15 1.06 7.75
C ILE A 23 -10.32 0.30 7.14
N SER A 24 -11.34 1.02 6.67
CA SER A 24 -12.46 0.37 6.00
C SER A 24 -11.97 -0.27 4.70
N LEU A 25 -12.29 -1.55 4.50
CA LEU A 25 -12.06 -2.25 3.23
C LEU A 25 -12.72 -1.50 2.06
N GLU A 26 -13.78 -0.73 2.32
CA GLU A 26 -14.49 0.07 1.31
C GLU A 26 -13.70 1.30 0.86
N ARG A 27 -12.77 1.79 1.68
CA ARG A 27 -11.91 2.95 1.39
C ARG A 27 -10.47 2.55 1.07
N THR A 28 -10.25 1.25 0.85
CA THR A 28 -8.98 0.68 0.43
C THR A 28 -9.04 0.37 -1.06
N VAL A 29 -8.04 0.85 -1.80
CA VAL A 29 -7.81 0.51 -3.21
C VAL A 29 -6.69 -0.51 -3.32
N TYR A 30 -6.86 -1.46 -4.23
CA TYR A 30 -5.84 -2.44 -4.58
C TYR A 30 -5.33 -2.14 -5.98
N TYR A 31 -4.10 -1.66 -6.09
CA TYR A 31 -3.48 -1.37 -7.38
C TYR A 31 -2.73 -2.58 -7.91
N ILE A 32 -3.10 -3.03 -9.10
CA ILE A 32 -2.50 -4.16 -9.80
C ILE A 32 -2.08 -3.69 -11.20
N PRO A 33 -0.78 -3.53 -11.48
CA PRO A 33 -0.35 -3.04 -12.79
C PRO A 33 -0.66 -4.08 -13.87
N ASN A 34 -0.92 -3.61 -15.08
CA ASN A 34 -1.23 -4.46 -16.24
C ASN A 34 -0.13 -5.49 -16.58
N THR A 35 1.08 -5.31 -16.06
CA THR A 35 2.19 -6.27 -16.17
C THR A 35 1.98 -7.54 -15.37
N VAL A 36 1.07 -7.54 -14.38
CA VAL A 36 0.70 -8.74 -13.64
C VAL A 36 -0.10 -9.65 -14.57
N PRO A 37 0.27 -10.94 -14.72
CA PRO A 37 -0.47 -11.90 -15.52
C PRO A 37 -1.87 -12.20 -14.96
N THR A 38 -2.86 -12.41 -15.84
CA THR A 38 -4.29 -12.58 -15.46
C THR A 38 -4.54 -13.72 -14.46
N ASN A 39 -3.71 -14.77 -14.51
CA ASN A 39 -3.77 -15.90 -13.58
C ASN A 39 -3.30 -15.57 -12.15
N GLN A 40 -2.67 -14.41 -11.93
CA GLN A 40 -2.29 -13.90 -10.61
C GLN A 40 -3.33 -12.93 -10.02
N TYR A 41 -4.36 -12.56 -10.78
CA TYR A 41 -5.49 -11.76 -10.28
C TYR A 41 -6.44 -12.68 -9.53
N VAL A 42 -6.22 -12.87 -8.23
CA VAL A 42 -7.06 -13.75 -7.44
C VAL A 42 -7.99 -12.92 -6.58
N PHE A 43 -9.02 -12.35 -7.21
CA PHE A 43 -9.89 -11.38 -6.54
C PHE A 43 -11.36 -11.61 -6.88
N SER A 44 -11.96 -12.67 -6.33
CA SER A 44 -13.42 -12.80 -6.33
C SER A 44 -14.09 -11.94 -5.24
N ALA A 45 -13.33 -11.33 -4.32
CA ALA A 45 -13.87 -10.68 -3.12
C ALA A 45 -13.35 -9.26 -2.82
N LEU A 46 -12.37 -8.72 -3.58
CA LEU A 46 -11.87 -7.35 -3.32
C LEU A 46 -12.65 -6.33 -4.14
N LYS A 47 -13.31 -5.39 -3.45
CA LYS A 47 -13.83 -4.16 -4.05
C LYS A 47 -12.65 -3.20 -4.31
N ASN A 48 -12.82 -2.29 -5.26
CA ASN A 48 -11.86 -1.20 -5.58
C ASN A 48 -10.48 -1.68 -6.10
N VAL A 49 -10.48 -2.60 -7.06
CA VAL A 49 -9.26 -2.98 -7.80
C VAL A 49 -9.04 -1.99 -8.94
N CYS A 50 -7.88 -1.34 -8.94
CA CYS A 50 -7.45 -0.41 -9.98
C CYS A 50 -6.31 -1.01 -10.77
N LYS A 51 -6.33 -0.85 -12.10
CA LYS A 51 -5.26 -1.34 -12.98
C LYS A 51 -4.48 -0.22 -13.65
N SER A 52 -5.10 0.96 -13.73
CA SER A 52 -4.53 2.17 -14.28
C SER A 52 -4.38 3.24 -13.19
N PHE A 53 -3.62 4.29 -13.52
CA PHE A 53 -3.52 5.46 -12.65
C PHE A 53 -4.82 6.27 -12.69
N GLU A 54 -5.48 6.31 -13.85
CA GLU A 54 -6.74 6.97 -14.09
C GLU A 54 -7.85 6.42 -13.18
N ASP A 55 -7.90 5.10 -12.97
CA ASP A 55 -8.84 4.48 -12.03
C ASP A 55 -8.63 4.99 -10.60
N ILE A 56 -7.37 5.17 -10.19
CA ILE A 56 -7.03 5.69 -8.87
C ILE A 56 -7.42 7.16 -8.76
N LEU A 57 -7.16 7.96 -9.79
CA LEU A 57 -7.50 9.38 -9.82
C LEU A 57 -9.00 9.61 -9.59
N ILE A 58 -9.86 8.86 -10.28
CA ILE A 58 -11.32 8.96 -10.10
C ILE A 58 -11.70 8.71 -8.64
N LEU A 59 -11.13 7.67 -8.02
CA LEU A 59 -11.44 7.32 -6.63
C LEU A 59 -10.87 8.32 -5.60
N LEU A 60 -9.74 8.96 -5.93
CA LEU A 60 -9.14 10.04 -5.15
C LEU A 60 -10.00 11.31 -5.21
N GLU A 61 -10.45 11.70 -6.40
CA GLU A 61 -11.31 12.86 -6.62
C GLU A 61 -12.66 12.73 -5.91
N GLU A 62 -13.23 11.53 -5.89
CA GLU A 62 -14.46 11.22 -5.16
C GLU A 62 -14.28 11.22 -3.63
N GLY A 63 -13.05 11.32 -3.12
CA GLY A 63 -12.75 11.31 -1.68
C GLY A 63 -13.11 9.98 -1.00
N LYS A 64 -13.18 8.89 -1.76
CA LYS A 64 -13.61 7.57 -1.28
C LYS A 64 -12.46 6.71 -0.76
N ILE A 65 -11.22 7.18 -0.83
CA ILE A 65 -10.05 6.35 -0.52
C ILE A 65 -9.12 6.97 0.52
N ASP A 66 -8.72 6.15 1.48
CA ASP A 66 -7.76 6.49 2.53
C ASP A 66 -6.54 5.58 2.51
N LYS A 67 -6.60 4.48 1.74
CA LYS A 67 -5.50 3.52 1.63
C LYS A 67 -5.32 2.98 0.22
N ILE A 68 -4.07 2.86 -0.20
CA ILE A 68 -3.68 2.18 -1.44
C ILE A 68 -2.75 1.01 -1.10
N ILE A 69 -3.13 -0.19 -1.51
CA ILE A 69 -2.32 -1.40 -1.41
C ILE A 69 -1.78 -1.74 -2.79
N PHE A 70 -0.46 -1.70 -2.93
CA PHE A 70 0.25 -1.98 -4.17
C PHE A 70 0.60 -3.46 -4.28
N HIS A 71 0.39 -4.01 -5.47
CA HIS A 71 0.91 -5.32 -5.85
C HIS A 71 2.46 -5.31 -5.78
N PRO A 72 3.11 -6.41 -5.37
CA PRO A 72 4.57 -6.48 -5.23
C PRO A 72 5.31 -6.26 -6.57
N LEU A 73 4.65 -6.51 -7.69
CA LEU A 73 5.18 -6.26 -9.04
C LEU A 73 4.97 -4.82 -9.55
N THR A 74 4.39 -3.93 -8.74
CA THR A 74 4.32 -2.50 -9.09
C THR A 74 5.72 -1.90 -9.14
N SER A 75 6.05 -1.23 -10.25
CA SER A 75 7.35 -0.61 -10.41
C SER A 75 7.56 0.49 -9.36
N PRO A 76 8.79 0.71 -8.86
CA PRO A 76 9.07 1.79 -7.91
C PRO A 76 8.73 3.18 -8.45
N GLN A 77 8.84 3.39 -9.77
CA GLN A 77 8.53 4.65 -10.42
C GLN A 77 7.02 4.91 -10.41
N ASP A 78 6.21 3.93 -10.84
CA ASP A 78 4.75 4.04 -10.83
C ASP A 78 4.23 4.25 -9.41
N ARG A 79 4.75 3.48 -8.45
CA ARG A 79 4.36 3.63 -7.05
C ARG A 79 4.63 5.04 -6.53
N LYS A 80 5.81 5.61 -6.81
CA LYS A 80 6.13 6.99 -6.41
C LYS A 80 5.20 7.99 -7.06
N TYR A 81 4.91 7.83 -8.35
CA TYR A 81 4.03 8.72 -9.10
C TYR A 81 2.60 8.68 -8.54
N ILE A 82 2.05 7.48 -8.33
CA ILE A 82 0.72 7.28 -7.76
C ILE A 82 0.64 7.87 -6.34
N VAL A 83 1.62 7.56 -5.46
CA VAL A 83 1.63 8.06 -4.08
C VAL A 83 1.75 9.59 -4.03
N HIS A 84 2.55 10.18 -4.93
CA HIS A 84 2.68 11.64 -4.99
C HIS A 84 1.31 12.30 -5.22
N TRP A 85 0.60 11.87 -6.26
CA TRP A 85 -0.73 12.40 -6.56
C TRP A 85 -1.75 12.07 -5.48
N ALA A 86 -1.73 10.85 -4.95
CA ALA A 86 -2.60 10.46 -3.86
C ALA A 86 -2.47 11.38 -2.63
N LYS A 87 -1.25 11.80 -2.30
CA LYS A 87 -0.98 12.76 -1.21
C LYS A 87 -1.40 14.20 -1.53
N VAL A 88 -1.47 14.58 -2.81
CA VAL A 88 -2.03 15.88 -3.24
C VAL A 88 -3.52 15.94 -2.93
N PHE A 89 -4.27 14.86 -3.22
CA PHE A 89 -5.71 14.79 -2.95
C PHE A 89 -6.03 14.50 -1.47
N ASN A 90 -5.30 13.58 -0.86
CA ASN A 90 -5.45 13.21 0.55
C ASN A 90 -4.06 13.10 1.22
N PRO A 91 -3.60 14.16 1.90
CA PRO A 91 -2.28 14.18 2.55
C PRO A 91 -2.07 13.07 3.59
N ASN A 92 -3.16 12.53 4.14
CA ASN A 92 -3.13 11.47 5.16
C ASN A 92 -3.29 10.07 4.57
N ILE A 93 -3.26 9.91 3.23
CA ILE A 93 -3.45 8.62 2.61
C ILE A 93 -2.35 7.64 3.02
N ILE A 94 -2.76 6.40 3.33
CA ILE A 94 -1.87 5.32 3.71
C ILE A 94 -1.49 4.53 2.46
N GLU A 95 -0.20 4.27 2.29
CA GLU A 95 0.35 3.42 1.25
C GLU A 95 0.90 2.12 1.84
N GLN A 96 0.67 1.00 1.16
CA GLN A 96 1.26 -0.26 1.58
C GLN A 96 1.71 -1.06 0.36
N LEU A 97 2.98 -1.43 0.32
CA LEU A 97 3.44 -2.48 -0.58
C LEU A 97 3.23 -3.83 0.14
N ASN A 98 2.37 -4.68 -0.40
CA ASN A 98 2.07 -5.96 0.26
C ASN A 98 2.80 -7.11 -0.45
N THR A 99 3.78 -7.71 0.22
CA THR A 99 4.53 -8.88 -0.27
C THR A 99 3.69 -10.15 -0.25
N HIS A 100 2.66 -10.20 0.59
CA HIS A 100 1.66 -11.26 0.66
C HIS A 100 0.34 -10.77 0.07
N PHE A 101 0.42 -10.26 -1.15
CA PHE A 101 -0.76 -9.87 -1.90
C PHE A 101 -1.65 -11.11 -2.08
N PRO A 102 -2.96 -11.03 -1.80
CA PRO A 102 -3.82 -12.22 -1.77
C PRO A 102 -3.77 -12.90 -3.13
N SER A 103 -3.13 -14.07 -3.20
CA SER A 103 -3.07 -14.92 -4.37
C SER A 103 -3.57 -16.31 -3.98
N LYS A 104 -4.20 -17.03 -4.91
CA LYS A 104 -4.63 -18.41 -4.68
C LYS A 104 -3.35 -19.19 -4.42
N ALA A 105 -3.30 -19.91 -3.31
CA ALA A 105 -2.31 -20.97 -3.16
C ALA A 105 -2.43 -21.85 -4.41
N HIS A 106 -1.36 -21.96 -5.19
CA HIS A 106 -1.29 -22.93 -6.26
C HIS A 106 -1.23 -24.30 -5.59
N ASN A 107 -2.39 -24.86 -5.27
CA ASN A 107 -2.49 -26.19 -4.70
C ASN A 107 -2.94 -27.13 -5.84
N PRO A 108 -2.00 -27.81 -6.53
CA PRO A 108 -2.31 -28.70 -7.65
C PRO A 108 -3.17 -29.91 -7.25
N HIS A 109 -3.50 -30.08 -5.97
CA HIS A 109 -4.23 -31.22 -5.43
C HIS A 109 -5.55 -30.88 -4.73
N GLN A 110 -6.07 -29.64 -4.85
CA GLN A 110 -7.37 -29.32 -4.25
C GLN A 110 -8.50 -29.76 -5.20
N VAL A 111 -9.03 -30.96 -4.97
CA VAL A 111 -10.27 -31.46 -5.57
C VAL A 111 -11.45 -30.78 -4.88
N ALA A 112 -12.47 -30.42 -5.68
CA ALA A 112 -13.65 -29.66 -5.33
C ALA A 112 -14.51 -30.30 -4.22
#